data_AF-A0A8B9HKF5-F1
#
_entry.id   AF-A0A8B9HKF5-F1
#
_cell.length_a   1.000
_cell.length_b   1.000
_cell.length_c   1.000
_cell.angle_alpha   90.00
_cell.angle_beta   90.00
_cell.angle_gamma   90.00
#
_symmetry.space_group_name_H-M   'P 1'
#
loop_
_entity.id
_entity.type
_entity.pdbx_description
1 polymer ?
#
loop_
_entity_poly.entity_id
_entity_poly.type
_entity_poly.pdbx_seq_one_letter_code
_entity_poly.pdbx_strand_id
1 'polypeptide(L)'
;MHTEQIATLITPSSFSFISSQIYTRYGKCYTFNSGLDGNPLLTTLKGGTGNGLEIMLDIQQDEYLPVWGDTDETSYEAGIKVQIHSQDEPPFIDQLGFGVAPGFQTFVSCQQQLLQYLPPPWGDCKSTPIDSEFFSTYSITACRIDCETRYLLENCNCRMVHMPGTSTVCTPEQYKDCADPALDFLVEKDNDYCVCQTPCNMTRYGKELSMVKIPSKASAKYLAKKFNKTEQYIGDNILVLDIFFEALNYEKIEQKKAYEVAGLLGDIGGQMGLFIGASVLTILEIFDYLYEVFKDKVLGYFLRKGRPRRSASDNLSTCDTLRSHSDSLGFAPNMLPSHPTVGNFEEFAC
;
A
#
# COMPACT_ATOMS: atom_id res chain seq x y z
N MET A 1 -39.88 -24.63 -3.75
CA MET A 1 -38.41 -24.69 -3.79
C MET A 1 -37.93 -23.59 -2.85
N HIS A 2 -37.78 -23.95 -1.57
CA HIS A 2 -37.49 -23.02 -0.48
C HIS A 2 -36.00 -22.65 -0.51
N THR A 3 -35.69 -21.43 -0.89
CA THR A 3 -34.41 -20.80 -0.54
C THR A 3 -34.54 -20.35 0.90
N GLU A 4 -33.92 -21.10 1.81
CA GLU A 4 -33.69 -20.66 3.19
C GLU A 4 -32.92 -19.34 3.14
N GLN A 5 -33.61 -18.26 3.51
CA GLN A 5 -32.95 -17.02 3.91
C GLN A 5 -32.11 -17.36 5.14
N ILE A 6 -30.80 -17.39 4.99
CA ILE A 6 -29.87 -17.33 6.13
C ILE A 6 -29.92 -15.89 6.65
N ALA A 7 -31.07 -15.48 7.18
CA ALA A 7 -31.14 -14.43 8.17
C ALA A 7 -30.73 -15.12 9.47
N THR A 8 -29.43 -15.26 9.69
CA THR A 8 -28.93 -15.74 10.98
C THR A 8 -29.28 -14.65 11.99
N LEU A 9 -30.43 -14.81 12.66
CA LEU A 9 -30.65 -14.20 13.96
C LEU A 9 -29.52 -14.71 14.84
N ILE A 10 -28.43 -13.95 14.91
CA ILE A 10 -27.30 -14.33 15.74
C ILE A 10 -27.82 -14.31 17.17
N THR A 11 -28.06 -15.49 17.72
CA THR A 11 -28.38 -15.64 19.14
C THR A 11 -27.18 -15.11 19.94
N PRO A 12 -27.38 -14.55 21.14
CA PRO A 12 -26.26 -14.09 21.98
C PRO A 12 -25.16 -15.16 22.15
N SER A 13 -25.56 -16.43 22.18
CA SER A 13 -24.67 -17.59 22.21
C SER A 13 -23.83 -17.76 20.94
N SER A 14 -24.39 -17.60 19.74
CA SER A 14 -23.63 -17.73 18.47
C SER A 14 -22.80 -16.50 18.15
N PHE A 15 -23.20 -15.31 18.62
CA PHE A 15 -22.42 -14.08 18.50
C PHE A 15 -21.10 -14.21 19.28
N SER A 16 -21.19 -14.75 20.50
CA SER A 16 -20.05 -14.97 21.39
C SER A 16 -18.98 -15.92 20.82
N PHE A 17 -19.33 -16.81 19.88
CA PHE A 17 -18.37 -17.73 19.25
C PHE A 17 -17.59 -17.11 18.08
N ILE A 18 -18.08 -16.01 17.49
CA ILE A 18 -17.53 -15.44 16.24
C ILE A 18 -17.04 -13.98 16.45
N SER A 19 -17.41 -13.36 17.58
CA SER A 19 -16.93 -12.04 17.97
C SER A 19 -15.89 -12.11 19.07
N SER A 20 -14.78 -11.38 18.93
CA SER A 20 -13.83 -11.15 20.02
C SER A 20 -14.11 -9.81 20.71
N GLN A 21 -13.94 -9.77 22.03
CA GLN A 21 -14.06 -8.52 22.80
C GLN A 21 -12.78 -7.70 22.64
N ILE A 22 -12.93 -6.38 22.42
CA ILE A 22 -11.83 -5.43 22.34
C ILE A 22 -12.19 -4.14 23.09
N TYR A 23 -11.20 -3.47 23.68
CA TYR A 23 -11.40 -2.17 24.29
C TYR A 23 -10.91 -1.08 23.35
N THR A 24 -11.73 -0.04 23.17
CA THR A 24 -11.40 1.17 22.41
C THR A 24 -11.60 2.40 23.30
N ARG A 25 -11.44 3.61 22.75
CA ARG A 25 -11.80 4.84 23.48
C ARG A 25 -13.28 4.90 23.88
N TYR A 26 -14.18 4.20 23.17
CA TYR A 26 -15.58 4.05 23.57
C TYR A 26 -15.82 2.99 24.65
N GLY A 27 -14.77 2.40 25.21
CA GLY A 27 -14.86 1.32 26.18
C GLY A 27 -15.02 -0.03 25.51
N LYS A 28 -16.01 -0.82 25.94
CA LYS A 28 -16.16 -2.22 25.53
C LYS A 28 -16.77 -2.33 24.13
N CYS A 29 -16.01 -2.87 23.19
CA CYS A 29 -16.42 -3.11 21.81
C CYS A 29 -16.30 -4.59 21.42
N TYR A 30 -16.82 -4.92 20.24
CA TYR A 30 -16.84 -6.28 19.71
C TYR A 30 -16.38 -6.28 18.25
N THR A 31 -15.51 -7.23 17.89
CA THR A 31 -15.01 -7.41 16.53
C THR A 31 -15.51 -8.73 15.98
N PHE A 32 -16.32 -8.69 14.93
CA PHE A 32 -16.74 -9.89 14.18
C PHE A 32 -15.66 -10.32 13.19
N ASN A 33 -15.42 -11.63 13.03
CA ASN A 33 -14.45 -12.19 12.08
C ASN A 33 -13.01 -11.66 12.29
N SER A 34 -12.59 -11.59 13.55
CA SER A 34 -11.25 -11.11 13.94
C SER A 34 -10.12 -12.06 13.56
N GLY A 35 -10.41 -13.35 13.36
CA GLY A 35 -9.38 -14.37 13.12
C GLY A 35 -8.55 -14.73 14.36
N LEU A 36 -8.95 -14.22 15.53
CA LEU A 36 -8.33 -14.52 16.81
C LEU A 36 -8.94 -15.78 17.45
N ASP A 37 -8.30 -16.28 18.51
CA ASP A 37 -8.75 -17.43 19.31
C ASP A 37 -8.86 -18.76 18.52
N GLY A 38 -8.09 -18.89 17.43
CA GLY A 38 -8.07 -20.09 16.59
C GLY A 38 -9.27 -20.23 15.65
N ASN A 39 -10.11 -19.20 15.55
CA ASN A 39 -11.27 -19.20 14.65
C ASN A 39 -10.84 -19.00 13.18
N PRO A 40 -11.33 -19.82 12.24
CA PRO A 40 -11.03 -19.64 10.83
C PRO A 40 -11.68 -18.36 10.29
N LEU A 41 -10.99 -17.69 9.37
CA LEU A 41 -11.53 -16.51 8.70
C LEU A 41 -12.73 -16.89 7.83
N LEU A 42 -13.83 -16.15 8.02
CA LEU A 42 -15.01 -16.28 7.19
C LEU A 42 -14.77 -15.61 5.83
N THR A 43 -15.17 -16.31 4.76
CA THR A 43 -15.07 -15.84 3.38
C THR A 43 -16.43 -15.90 2.69
N THR A 44 -16.62 -15.07 1.67
CA THR A 44 -17.85 -15.05 0.89
C THR A 44 -17.56 -15.31 -0.58
N LEU A 45 -18.45 -16.07 -1.23
CA LEU A 45 -18.30 -16.53 -2.61
C LEU A 45 -19.32 -15.87 -3.55
N LYS A 46 -20.14 -14.94 -3.06
CA LYS A 46 -21.14 -14.20 -3.83
C LYS A 46 -21.30 -12.79 -3.26
N GLY A 47 -21.54 -11.82 -4.15
CA GLY A 47 -21.95 -10.47 -3.73
C GLY A 47 -23.42 -10.41 -3.31
N GLY A 48 -23.82 -9.26 -2.78
CA GLY A 48 -25.20 -8.95 -2.37
C GLY A 48 -25.51 -9.24 -0.90
N THR A 49 -26.59 -8.61 -0.41
CA THR A 49 -26.98 -8.56 1.01
C THR A 49 -27.09 -9.93 1.68
N GLY A 50 -27.63 -10.94 0.99
CA GLY A 50 -27.80 -12.29 1.54
C GLY A 50 -26.51 -13.11 1.71
N ASN A 51 -25.36 -12.60 1.30
CA ASN A 51 -24.05 -13.27 1.39
C ASN A 51 -23.06 -12.49 2.28
N GLY A 52 -23.57 -11.55 3.06
CA GLY A 52 -22.80 -10.72 3.99
C GLY A 52 -23.13 -11.00 5.46
N LEU A 53 -22.77 -10.04 6.31
CA LEU A 53 -23.16 -9.98 7.71
C LEU A 53 -24.47 -9.20 7.84
N GLU A 54 -25.48 -9.80 8.48
CA GLU A 54 -26.71 -9.13 8.89
C GLU A 54 -26.81 -9.23 10.43
N ILE A 55 -26.89 -8.08 11.11
CA ILE A 55 -27.08 -8.03 12.56
C ILE A 55 -28.22 -7.09 12.93
N MET A 56 -29.05 -7.52 13.88
CA MET A 56 -30.06 -6.70 14.53
C MET A 56 -29.63 -6.42 15.95
N LEU A 57 -29.49 -5.13 16.30
CA LEU A 57 -29.01 -4.68 17.59
C LEU A 57 -30.06 -3.83 18.30
N ASP A 58 -30.07 -3.93 19.63
CA ASP A 58 -30.81 -3.06 20.54
C ASP A 58 -29.77 -2.17 21.23
N ILE A 59 -29.84 -0.84 21.03
CA ILE A 59 -28.88 0.09 21.61
C ILE A 59 -29.15 0.42 23.08
N GLN A 60 -30.30 0.02 23.63
CA GLN A 60 -30.64 0.17 25.05
C GLN A 60 -30.49 1.62 25.58
N GLN A 61 -31.19 2.58 24.96
CA GLN A 61 -31.17 3.98 25.42
C GLN A 61 -31.66 4.15 26.86
N ASP A 62 -32.40 3.18 27.42
CA ASP A 62 -32.81 3.15 28.83
C ASP A 62 -31.64 2.98 29.81
N GLU A 63 -30.50 2.44 29.35
CA GLU A 63 -29.27 2.26 30.14
C GLU A 63 -28.24 3.37 29.91
N TYR A 64 -28.57 4.40 29.11
CA TYR A 64 -27.64 5.50 28.84
C TYR A 64 -27.44 6.34 30.09
N LEU A 65 -26.20 6.75 30.32
CA LEU A 65 -25.87 7.66 31.41
C LEU A 65 -26.54 9.01 31.16
N PRO A 66 -27.30 9.55 32.13
CA PRO A 66 -27.93 10.85 31.98
C PRO A 66 -26.86 11.94 31.86
N VAL A 67 -26.96 12.77 30.84
CA VAL A 67 -26.01 13.88 30.59
C VAL A 67 -26.40 15.07 31.47
N TRP A 68 -25.53 15.44 32.41
CA TRP A 68 -25.73 16.56 33.34
C TRP A 68 -24.71 17.71 33.19
N GLY A 69 -23.75 17.58 32.26
CA GLY A 69 -22.75 18.59 31.94
C GLY A 69 -21.91 18.16 30.74
N ASP A 70 -21.17 19.11 30.15
CA ASP A 70 -20.27 18.86 29.02
C ASP A 70 -18.94 18.26 29.52
N THR A 71 -18.68 16.99 29.19
CA THR A 71 -17.35 16.38 29.28
C THR A 71 -17.02 15.66 27.97
N ASP A 72 -15.73 15.42 27.69
CA ASP A 72 -15.28 14.73 26.46
C ASP A 72 -15.81 13.29 26.36
N GLU A 73 -16.29 12.71 27.46
CA GLU A 73 -16.91 11.39 27.52
C GLU A 73 -18.44 11.40 27.37
N THR A 74 -19.10 12.57 27.41
CA THR A 74 -20.57 12.66 27.27
C THR A 74 -20.96 12.79 25.79
N SER A 75 -21.65 11.77 25.25
CA SER A 75 -22.18 11.79 23.89
C SER A 75 -23.67 12.15 23.86
N TYR A 76 -24.04 13.11 23.01
CA TYR A 76 -25.44 13.47 22.72
C TYR A 76 -26.11 12.56 21.68
N GLU A 77 -25.33 11.68 21.06
CA GLU A 77 -25.74 10.83 19.95
C GLU A 77 -26.27 9.49 20.48
N ALA A 78 -27.30 8.96 19.81
CA ALA A 78 -27.81 7.61 20.05
C ALA A 78 -27.62 6.76 18.79
N GLY A 79 -26.96 5.62 18.95
CA GLY A 79 -26.60 4.72 17.86
C GLY A 79 -25.32 3.95 18.16
N ILE A 80 -24.70 3.42 17.11
CA ILE A 80 -23.42 2.73 17.20
C ILE A 80 -22.42 3.31 16.21
N LYS A 81 -21.13 3.27 16.55
CA LYS A 81 -20.05 3.43 15.57
C LYS A 81 -19.55 2.07 15.11
N VAL A 82 -19.21 1.98 13.83
CA VAL A 82 -18.73 0.77 13.18
C VAL A 82 -17.50 1.08 12.36
N GLN A 83 -16.50 0.21 12.41
CA GLN A 83 -15.33 0.27 11.54
C GLN A 83 -15.18 -1.05 10.79
N ILE A 84 -14.95 -0.96 9.49
CA ILE A 84 -14.60 -2.12 8.65
C ILE A 84 -13.11 -2.01 8.37
N HIS A 85 -12.34 -3.00 8.80
CA HIS A 85 -10.89 -3.02 8.69
C HIS A 85 -10.38 -4.43 8.38
N SER A 86 -9.12 -4.53 7.95
CA SER A 86 -8.44 -5.82 7.77
C SER A 86 -8.10 -6.43 9.13
N GLN A 87 -8.04 -7.76 9.22
CA GLN A 87 -7.69 -8.47 10.45
C GLN A 87 -6.29 -8.15 10.97
N ASP A 88 -5.37 -7.77 10.08
CA ASP A 88 -4.00 -7.39 10.44
C ASP A 88 -3.88 -5.96 11.00
N GLU A 89 -4.97 -5.20 11.00
CA GLU A 89 -5.02 -3.81 11.45
C GLU A 89 -5.86 -3.68 12.74
N PRO A 90 -5.33 -3.10 13.83
CA PRO A 90 -6.12 -2.86 15.03
C PRO A 90 -7.18 -1.77 14.77
N PRO A 91 -8.36 -1.86 15.43
CA PRO A 91 -9.42 -0.88 15.26
C PRO A 91 -9.04 0.48 15.86
N PHE A 92 -9.45 1.53 15.17
CA PHE A 92 -9.27 2.94 15.54
C PHE A 92 -10.58 3.70 15.26
N ILE A 93 -11.62 3.24 15.94
CA ILE A 93 -13.04 3.50 15.62
C ILE A 93 -13.50 4.92 15.94
N ASP A 94 -12.83 5.59 16.88
CA ASP A 94 -13.05 6.99 17.26
C ASP A 94 -12.80 7.93 16.08
N GLN A 95 -11.75 7.66 15.29
CA GLN A 95 -11.40 8.48 14.13
C GLN A 95 -11.87 7.91 12.78
N LEU A 96 -11.85 6.58 12.59
CA LEU A 96 -12.10 5.93 11.30
C LEU A 96 -13.48 5.26 11.19
N GLY A 97 -14.24 5.23 12.28
CA GLY A 97 -15.58 4.64 12.33
C GLY A 97 -16.65 5.50 11.66
N PHE A 98 -17.71 4.86 11.17
CA PHE A 98 -18.94 5.52 10.69
C PHE A 98 -20.11 5.22 11.64
N GLY A 99 -21.05 6.16 11.75
CA GLY A 99 -22.23 6.02 12.60
C GLY A 99 -23.37 5.24 11.94
N VAL A 100 -24.12 4.48 12.73
CA VAL A 100 -25.34 3.75 12.34
C VAL A 100 -26.44 4.10 13.34
N ALA A 101 -27.56 4.61 12.81
CA ALA A 101 -28.65 5.13 13.62
C ALA A 101 -29.71 4.05 13.97
N PRO A 102 -30.35 4.14 15.15
CA PRO A 102 -31.57 3.37 15.46
C PRO A 102 -32.75 3.75 14.56
N GLY A 103 -33.70 2.83 14.40
CA GLY A 103 -34.87 3.01 13.55
C GLY A 103 -34.60 2.84 12.05
N PHE A 104 -33.39 2.41 11.68
CA PHE A 104 -32.99 2.14 10.31
C PHE A 104 -32.35 0.77 10.14
N GLN A 105 -32.60 0.18 8.97
CA GLN A 105 -31.78 -0.88 8.41
C GLN A 105 -30.77 -0.23 7.46
N THR A 106 -29.50 -0.33 7.80
CA THR A 106 -28.39 0.30 7.08
C THR A 106 -27.66 -0.75 6.27
N PHE A 107 -27.64 -0.55 4.95
CA PHE A 107 -26.89 -1.36 4.00
C PHE A 107 -25.54 -0.70 3.74
N VAL A 108 -24.47 -1.44 3.98
CA VAL A 108 -23.09 -1.04 3.75
C VAL A 108 -22.52 -1.93 2.65
N SER A 109 -22.60 -1.43 1.42
CA SER A 109 -22.00 -2.08 0.25
C SER A 109 -20.50 -1.82 0.25
N CYS A 110 -19.71 -2.88 0.27
CA CYS A 110 -18.26 -2.82 0.38
C CYS A 110 -17.58 -3.23 -0.92
N GLN A 111 -16.42 -2.62 -1.18
CA GLN A 111 -15.49 -3.02 -2.23
C GLN A 111 -14.08 -3.14 -1.64
N GLN A 112 -13.43 -4.29 -1.82
CA GLN A 112 -12.06 -4.47 -1.37
C GLN A 112 -11.08 -3.79 -2.33
N GLN A 113 -10.18 -2.98 -1.78
CA GLN A 113 -9.14 -2.27 -2.51
C GLN A 113 -7.77 -2.70 -1.97
N LEU A 114 -6.89 -3.19 -2.85
CA LEU A 114 -5.50 -3.50 -2.53
C LEU A 114 -4.62 -2.36 -3.03
N LEU A 115 -3.98 -1.63 -2.11
CA LEU A 115 -3.12 -0.49 -2.42
C LEU A 115 -1.66 -0.91 -2.29
N GLN A 116 -0.88 -0.69 -3.35
CA GLN A 116 0.56 -0.94 -3.41
C GLN A 116 1.32 0.35 -3.74
N TYR A 117 2.14 0.79 -2.79
CA TYR A 117 2.95 2.00 -2.90
C TYR A 117 4.41 1.66 -3.19
N LEU A 118 5.13 2.61 -3.77
CA LEU A 118 6.57 2.48 -4.03
C LEU A 118 7.39 3.04 -2.86
N PRO A 119 8.49 2.37 -2.48
CA PRO A 119 9.40 2.87 -1.47
C PRO A 119 10.28 4.01 -2.01
N PRO A 120 11.01 4.71 -1.13
CA PRO A 120 11.99 5.71 -1.55
C PRO A 120 13.04 5.09 -2.49
N PRO A 121 13.49 5.79 -3.55
CA PRO A 121 13.27 7.21 -3.87
C PRO A 121 12.03 7.51 -4.74
N TRP A 122 11.18 6.53 -5.07
CA TRP A 122 10.05 6.74 -5.99
C TRP A 122 8.76 7.19 -5.29
N GLY A 123 8.61 6.83 -4.02
CA GLY A 123 7.49 7.23 -3.17
C GLY A 123 7.88 7.13 -1.71
N ASP A 124 6.92 7.37 -0.82
CA ASP A 124 7.13 7.36 0.63
C ASP A 124 6.29 6.25 1.25
N CYS A 125 6.85 5.05 1.34
CA CYS A 125 6.22 3.95 2.05
C CYS A 125 7.22 3.13 2.87
N LYS A 126 6.73 2.56 3.97
CA LYS A 126 7.48 1.65 4.83
C LYS A 126 7.19 0.21 4.45
N SER A 127 8.23 -0.52 4.07
CA SER A 127 8.17 -1.96 3.76
C SER A 127 8.70 -2.83 4.88
N THR A 128 9.34 -2.24 5.89
CA THR A 128 9.89 -2.99 7.02
C THR A 128 8.79 -3.38 8.01
N PRO A 129 8.92 -4.52 8.69
CA PRO A 129 8.07 -4.87 9.82
C PRO A 129 8.03 -3.76 10.89
N ILE A 130 7.00 -3.80 11.73
CA ILE A 130 6.92 -2.91 12.89
C ILE A 130 7.94 -3.37 13.93
N ASP A 131 8.69 -2.43 14.50
CA ASP A 131 9.50 -2.67 15.69
C ASP A 131 8.65 -2.25 16.88
N SER A 132 7.71 -3.13 17.26
CA SER A 132 6.78 -2.91 18.38
C SER A 132 6.68 -4.20 19.18
N GLU A 133 6.61 -4.07 20.50
CA GLU A 133 6.37 -5.19 21.41
C GLU A 133 4.91 -5.67 21.37
N PHE A 134 3.99 -4.88 20.80
CA PHE A 134 2.55 -5.08 20.90
C PHE A 134 1.90 -5.64 19.63
N PHE A 135 2.44 -5.31 18.46
CA PHE A 135 1.85 -5.65 17.17
C PHE A 135 2.85 -6.42 16.30
N SER A 136 2.38 -7.45 15.60
CA SER A 136 3.19 -8.25 14.67
C SER A 136 3.29 -7.64 13.28
N THR A 137 2.23 -6.96 12.83
CA THR A 137 2.12 -6.40 11.49
C THR A 137 2.14 -4.87 11.55
N TYR A 138 2.92 -4.24 10.67
CA TYR A 138 2.91 -2.79 10.53
C TYR A 138 1.65 -2.32 9.82
N SER A 139 0.87 -1.47 10.49
CA SER A 139 -0.21 -0.69 9.92
C SER A 139 -0.14 0.73 10.47
N ILE A 140 -0.83 1.66 9.82
CA ILE A 140 -0.85 3.06 10.25
C ILE A 140 -1.46 3.16 11.65
N THR A 141 -2.56 2.45 11.91
CA THR A 141 -3.21 2.46 13.23
C THR A 141 -2.35 1.78 14.30
N ALA A 142 -1.70 0.66 14.01
CA ALA A 142 -0.78 0.02 14.95
C ALA A 142 0.37 0.95 15.35
N CYS A 143 0.97 1.64 14.37
CA CYS A 143 2.02 2.64 14.61
C CYS A 143 1.54 3.77 15.52
N ARG A 144 0.33 4.29 15.27
CA ARG A 144 -0.24 5.37 16.08
C ARG A 144 -0.55 4.95 17.50
N ILE A 145 -1.20 3.79 17.68
CA ILE A 145 -1.50 3.25 19.02
C ILE A 145 -0.22 2.99 19.81
N ASP A 146 0.80 2.41 19.16
CA ASP A 146 2.12 2.19 19.78
C ASP A 146 2.77 3.53 20.21
N CYS A 147 2.71 4.55 19.36
CA CYS A 147 3.23 5.88 19.67
C CYS A 147 2.49 6.58 20.81
N GLU A 148 1.15 6.61 20.78
CA GLU A 148 0.30 7.18 21.83
C GLU A 148 0.54 6.45 23.17
N THR A 149 0.71 5.13 23.13
CA THR A 149 0.99 4.31 24.33
C THR A 149 2.34 4.68 24.94
N ARG A 150 3.40 4.74 24.13
CA ARG A 150 4.75 5.09 24.61
C ARG A 150 4.80 6.50 25.18
N TYR A 151 4.16 7.45 24.52
CA TYR A 151 4.09 8.84 24.97
C TYR A 151 3.44 8.96 26.35
N LEU A 152 2.32 8.25 26.58
CA LEU A 152 1.67 8.24 27.88
C LEU A 152 2.47 7.51 28.95
N LEU A 153 3.17 6.43 28.59
CA LEU A 153 4.06 5.74 29.53
C LEU A 153 5.21 6.64 29.97
N GLU A 154 5.78 7.44 29.05
CA GLU A 154 6.86 8.39 29.36
C GLU A 154 6.38 9.58 30.21
N ASN A 155 5.20 10.12 29.92
CA ASN A 155 4.72 11.35 30.57
C ASN A 155 3.83 11.12 31.81
N CYS A 156 3.01 10.08 31.80
CA CYS A 156 2.03 9.79 32.86
C CYS A 156 2.31 8.50 33.63
N ASN A 157 3.31 7.69 33.22
CA ASN A 157 3.67 6.40 33.84
C ASN A 157 2.49 5.40 33.93
N CYS A 158 1.49 5.55 33.08
CA CYS A 158 0.31 4.70 33.02
C CYS A 158 -0.17 4.59 31.58
N ARG A 159 -1.06 3.63 31.31
CA ARG A 159 -1.71 3.46 30.00
C ARG A 159 -3.22 3.56 30.13
N MET A 160 -3.87 3.96 29.04
CA MET A 160 -5.33 3.89 28.95
C MET A 160 -5.80 2.44 28.76
N VAL A 161 -7.08 2.18 29.05
CA VAL A 161 -7.67 0.82 29.01
C VAL A 161 -7.55 0.13 27.64
N HIS A 162 -7.63 0.90 26.54
CA HIS A 162 -7.58 0.40 25.17
C HIS A 162 -6.15 0.23 24.64
N MET A 163 -5.16 0.77 25.35
CA MET A 163 -3.76 0.71 24.93
C MET A 163 -3.16 -0.65 25.27
N PRO A 164 -2.36 -1.24 24.37
CA PRO A 164 -1.72 -2.52 24.61
C PRO A 164 -0.64 -2.44 25.71
N GLY A 165 -0.18 -3.61 26.16
CA GLY A 165 0.92 -3.73 27.12
C GLY A 165 0.49 -4.13 28.55
N THR A 166 1.50 -4.37 29.39
CA THR A 166 1.34 -4.89 30.75
C THR A 166 1.45 -3.80 31.83
N SER A 167 1.74 -2.56 31.43
CA SER A 167 1.79 -1.40 32.32
C SER A 167 0.45 -1.17 33.02
N THR A 168 0.51 -0.50 34.17
CA THR A 168 -0.65 -0.18 35.00
C THR A 168 -1.62 0.75 34.26
N VAL A 169 -2.91 0.46 34.40
CA VAL A 169 -3.97 1.31 33.84
C VAL A 169 -4.06 2.60 34.65
N CYS A 170 -4.23 3.74 33.98
CA CYS A 170 -4.38 5.04 34.63
C CYS A 170 -5.60 5.08 35.56
N THR A 171 -5.47 5.71 36.73
CA THR A 171 -6.61 6.01 37.62
C THR A 171 -7.49 7.12 37.03
N PRO A 172 -8.76 7.26 37.46
CA PRO A 172 -9.61 8.35 36.97
C PRO A 172 -9.03 9.75 37.19
N GLU A 173 -8.27 9.95 38.28
CA GLU A 173 -7.54 11.21 38.53
C GLU A 173 -6.43 11.41 37.48
N GLN A 174 -5.64 10.36 37.18
CA GLN A 174 -4.60 10.41 36.16
C GLN A 174 -5.15 10.61 34.75
N TYR A 175 -6.34 10.08 34.46
CA TYR A 175 -7.03 10.33 33.18
C TYR A 175 -7.23 11.83 32.98
N LYS A 176 -7.92 12.46 33.92
CA LYS A 176 -8.26 13.89 33.87
C LYS A 176 -7.03 14.81 33.96
N ASP A 177 -6.11 14.52 34.87
CA ASP A 177 -5.03 15.45 35.20
C ASP A 177 -3.79 15.28 34.29
N CYS A 178 -3.65 14.14 33.62
CA CYS A 178 -2.47 13.84 32.79
C CYS A 178 -2.83 13.25 31.42
N ALA A 179 -3.55 12.14 31.37
CA ALA A 179 -3.65 11.35 30.16
C ALA A 179 -4.42 12.05 29.04
N ASP A 180 -5.57 12.64 29.34
CA ASP A 180 -6.37 13.36 28.34
C ASP A 180 -5.63 14.62 27.85
N PRO A 181 -5.14 15.53 28.73
CA PRO A 181 -4.36 16.70 28.29
C PRO A 181 -3.09 16.35 27.51
N ALA A 182 -2.42 15.24 27.86
CA ALA A 182 -1.21 14.79 27.18
C ALA A 182 -1.52 14.31 25.75
N LEU A 183 -2.61 13.53 25.57
CA LEU A 183 -3.02 13.09 24.24
C LEU A 183 -3.56 14.25 23.40
N ASP A 184 -4.31 15.19 23.99
CA ASP A 184 -4.77 16.39 23.29
C ASP A 184 -3.59 17.24 22.82
N PHE A 185 -2.57 17.41 23.67
CA PHE A 185 -1.33 18.07 23.29
C PHE A 185 -0.61 17.36 22.14
N LEU A 186 -0.53 16.03 22.19
CA LEU A 186 0.12 15.22 21.16
C LEU A 186 -0.58 15.37 19.80
N VAL A 187 -1.93 15.37 19.79
CA VAL A 187 -2.71 15.47 18.55
C VAL A 187 -2.74 16.90 18.01
N GLU A 188 -2.84 17.92 18.86
CA GLU A 188 -3.02 19.31 18.43
C GLU A 188 -1.73 20.10 18.24
N LYS A 189 -0.70 19.84 19.06
CA LYS A 189 0.49 20.70 19.17
C LYS A 189 1.79 20.03 18.80
N ASP A 190 1.90 18.71 18.94
CA ASP A 190 3.13 17.95 18.68
C ASP A 190 2.96 16.94 17.54
N ASN A 191 2.72 17.48 16.34
CA ASN A 191 2.49 16.68 15.14
C ASN A 191 3.76 15.94 14.65
N ASP A 192 4.93 16.27 15.20
CA ASP A 192 6.22 15.70 14.81
C ASP A 192 6.65 14.49 15.66
N TYR A 193 6.03 14.26 16.83
CA TYR A 193 6.39 13.12 17.69
C TYR A 193 5.92 11.78 17.12
N CYS A 194 4.68 11.71 16.61
CA CYS A 194 4.09 10.48 16.06
C CYS A 194 4.03 10.49 14.52
N VAL A 195 5.18 10.41 13.85
CA VAL A 195 5.24 10.30 12.39
C VAL A 195 5.12 8.84 11.94
N CYS A 196 3.92 8.44 11.54
CA CYS A 196 3.64 7.11 11.00
C CYS A 196 3.60 7.12 9.47
N GLN A 197 4.55 6.42 8.84
CA GLN A 197 4.61 6.26 7.39
C GLN A 197 3.54 5.30 6.87
N THR A 198 3.08 5.51 5.64
CA THR A 198 2.14 4.57 5.00
C THR A 198 2.84 3.25 4.67
N PRO A 199 2.24 2.08 4.97
CA PRO A 199 2.80 0.80 4.56
C PRO A 199 2.79 0.65 3.04
N CYS A 200 3.77 -0.05 2.48
CA CYS A 200 3.83 -0.25 1.03
C CYS A 200 2.72 -1.16 0.50
N ASN A 201 2.17 -2.05 1.33
CA ASN A 201 1.01 -2.87 1.01
C ASN A 201 -0.07 -2.63 2.05
N MET A 202 -1.28 -2.29 1.64
CA MET A 202 -2.42 -2.23 2.53
C MET A 202 -3.72 -2.61 1.84
N THR A 203 -4.66 -3.10 2.64
CA THR A 203 -6.02 -3.42 2.20
C THR A 203 -6.97 -2.39 2.78
N ARG A 204 -7.77 -1.76 1.93
CA ARG A 204 -8.82 -0.80 2.31
C ARG A 204 -10.17 -1.33 1.84
N TYR A 205 -11.23 -1.00 2.57
CA TYR A 205 -12.60 -1.28 2.16
C TYR A 205 -13.30 0.04 1.80
N GLY A 206 -13.53 0.23 0.50
CA GLY A 206 -14.45 1.25 0.02
C GLY A 206 -15.87 0.90 0.47
N LYS A 207 -16.67 1.89 0.87
CA LYS A 207 -18.01 1.67 1.42
C LYS A 207 -19.01 2.67 0.87
N GLU A 208 -20.18 2.18 0.50
CA GLU A 208 -21.35 2.97 0.14
C GLU A 208 -22.50 2.65 1.09
N LEU A 209 -23.08 3.69 1.70
CA LEU A 209 -24.13 3.54 2.69
C LEU A 209 -25.49 3.87 2.08
N SER A 210 -26.49 3.02 2.35
CA SER A 210 -27.89 3.32 2.09
C SER A 210 -28.75 2.84 3.26
N MET A 211 -29.91 3.46 3.46
CA MET A 211 -30.74 3.22 4.65
C MET A 211 -32.21 3.10 4.28
N VAL A 212 -32.91 2.21 4.97
CA VAL A 212 -34.38 2.10 4.93
C VAL A 212 -34.93 2.10 6.35
N LYS A 213 -36.16 2.58 6.52
CA LYS A 213 -36.79 2.69 7.85
C LYS A 213 -37.21 1.32 8.39
N ILE A 214 -36.92 1.06 9.66
CA ILE A 214 -37.42 -0.09 10.43
C ILE A 214 -38.00 0.40 11.76
N PRO A 215 -39.14 -0.13 12.24
CA PRO A 215 -40.02 -1.09 11.60
C PRO A 215 -40.98 -0.47 10.57
N SER A 216 -41.49 -1.32 9.68
CA SER A 216 -42.68 -1.00 8.90
C SER A 216 -43.93 -1.00 9.79
N LYS A 217 -45.00 -0.33 9.35
CA LYS A 217 -46.30 -0.35 10.08
C LYS A 217 -46.83 -1.77 10.30
N ALA A 218 -46.53 -2.71 9.40
CA ALA A 218 -46.96 -4.10 9.50
C ALA A 218 -46.10 -4.90 10.50
N SER A 219 -44.79 -4.66 10.55
CA SER A 219 -43.86 -5.39 11.42
C SER A 219 -43.71 -4.82 12.83
N ALA A 220 -44.14 -3.57 13.06
CA ALA A 220 -44.02 -2.89 14.37
C ALA A 220 -44.63 -3.70 15.52
N LYS A 221 -45.89 -4.13 15.38
CA LYS A 221 -46.60 -4.95 16.38
C LYS A 221 -45.93 -6.29 16.64
N TYR A 222 -45.39 -6.90 15.60
CA TYR A 222 -44.72 -8.19 15.71
C TYR A 222 -43.42 -8.07 16.51
N LEU A 223 -42.57 -7.09 16.18
CA LEU A 223 -41.30 -6.88 16.89
C LEU A 223 -41.54 -6.46 18.36
N ALA A 224 -42.50 -5.57 18.59
CA ALA A 224 -42.90 -5.17 19.95
C ALA A 224 -43.28 -6.39 20.81
N LYS A 225 -44.11 -7.30 20.26
CA LYS A 225 -44.51 -8.53 20.96
C LYS A 225 -43.36 -9.53 21.09
N LYS A 226 -42.52 -9.69 20.07
CA LYS A 226 -41.40 -10.64 20.05
C LYS A 226 -40.35 -10.32 21.13
N PHE A 227 -40.03 -9.04 21.28
CA PHE A 227 -39.03 -8.56 22.24
C PHE A 227 -39.63 -8.07 23.56
N ASN A 228 -40.97 -8.16 23.73
CA ASN A 228 -41.69 -7.67 24.89
C ASN A 228 -41.38 -6.19 25.23
N LYS A 229 -41.37 -5.33 24.20
CA LYS A 229 -41.10 -3.90 24.27
C LYS A 229 -42.22 -3.10 23.60
N THR A 230 -42.29 -1.79 23.84
CA THR A 230 -43.30 -0.91 23.21
C THR A 230 -42.96 -0.64 21.75
N GLU A 231 -43.95 -0.32 20.92
CA GLU A 231 -43.71 0.04 19.51
C GLU A 231 -42.77 1.26 19.38
N GLN A 232 -42.86 2.21 20.31
CA GLN A 232 -41.97 3.37 20.39
C GLN A 232 -40.53 2.94 20.71
N TYR A 233 -40.35 2.07 21.70
CA TYR A 233 -39.02 1.54 22.03
C TYR A 233 -38.37 0.86 20.82
N ILE A 234 -39.13 0.10 20.04
CA ILE A 234 -38.60 -0.56 18.83
C ILE A 234 -38.08 0.47 17.82
N GLY A 235 -38.82 1.57 17.59
CA GLY A 235 -38.40 2.62 16.68
C GLY A 235 -37.16 3.39 17.15
N ASP A 236 -37.04 3.58 18.47
CA ASP A 236 -35.97 4.40 19.05
C ASP A 236 -34.70 3.58 19.36
N ASN A 237 -34.78 2.25 19.52
CA ASN A 237 -33.65 1.44 20.00
C ASN A 237 -33.17 0.36 19.02
N ILE A 238 -34.01 -0.11 18.10
CA ILE A 238 -33.64 -1.21 17.21
C ILE A 238 -32.99 -0.65 15.95
N LEU A 239 -31.83 -1.19 15.59
CA LEU A 239 -31.20 -1.02 14.28
C LEU A 239 -30.89 -2.35 13.64
N VAL A 240 -30.80 -2.35 12.31
CA VAL A 240 -30.28 -3.48 11.53
C VAL A 240 -29.10 -2.98 10.70
N LEU A 241 -28.02 -3.74 10.68
CA LEU A 241 -26.82 -3.44 9.92
C LEU A 241 -26.49 -4.62 9.01
N ASP A 242 -26.44 -4.32 7.71
CA ASP A 242 -26.08 -5.26 6.66
C ASP A 242 -24.76 -4.84 6.03
N ILE A 243 -23.71 -5.66 6.16
CA ILE A 243 -22.40 -5.45 5.54
C ILE A 243 -22.15 -6.54 4.52
N PHE A 244 -22.00 -6.17 3.25
CA PHE A 244 -21.81 -7.13 2.16
C PHE A 244 -20.91 -6.56 1.06
N PHE A 245 -20.39 -7.42 0.18
CA PHE A 245 -19.68 -6.97 -1.02
C PHE A 245 -20.64 -6.76 -2.19
N GLU A 246 -20.47 -5.67 -2.94
CA GLU A 246 -21.30 -5.39 -4.13
C GLU A 246 -21.15 -6.49 -5.18
N ALA A 247 -19.90 -6.79 -5.54
CA ALA A 247 -19.49 -7.84 -6.43
C ALA A 247 -18.20 -8.50 -5.90
N LEU A 248 -17.87 -9.69 -6.39
CA LEU A 248 -16.64 -10.43 -6.01
C LEU A 248 -15.42 -9.96 -6.80
N ASN A 249 -15.29 -8.66 -7.01
CA ASN A 249 -14.09 -8.07 -7.56
C ASN A 249 -13.36 -7.30 -6.46
N TYR A 250 -12.05 -7.28 -6.56
CA TYR A 250 -11.22 -6.36 -5.79
C TYR A 250 -10.58 -5.37 -6.77
N GLU A 251 -10.42 -4.15 -6.33
CA GLU A 251 -9.68 -3.13 -7.05
C GLU A 251 -8.22 -3.19 -6.62
N LYS A 252 -7.28 -3.20 -7.57
CA LYS A 252 -5.85 -3.12 -7.27
C LYS A 252 -5.31 -1.78 -7.75
N ILE A 253 -4.87 -0.95 -6.81
CA ILE A 253 -4.26 0.36 -7.07
C ILE A 253 -2.76 0.22 -6.78
N GLU A 254 -1.96 0.13 -7.85
CA GLU A 254 -0.50 -0.05 -7.74
C GLU A 254 0.26 1.13 -8.34
N GLN A 255 1.24 1.66 -7.59
CA GLN A 255 2.19 2.64 -8.09
C GLN A 255 3.28 1.94 -8.91
N LYS A 256 3.46 2.38 -10.16
CA LYS A 256 4.51 1.88 -11.06
C LYS A 256 5.56 2.94 -11.32
N LYS A 257 6.81 2.49 -11.47
CA LYS A 257 7.91 3.36 -11.88
C LYS A 257 7.64 3.84 -13.30
N ALA A 258 7.49 5.15 -13.48
CA ALA A 258 7.25 5.72 -14.80
C ALA A 258 8.46 5.55 -15.73
N TYR A 259 9.66 5.45 -15.15
CA TYR A 259 10.89 5.30 -15.91
C TYR A 259 11.88 4.40 -15.15
N GLU A 260 12.41 3.41 -15.86
CA GLU A 260 13.41 2.48 -15.33
C GLU A 260 14.78 2.73 -15.99
N VAL A 261 15.86 2.22 -15.40
CA VAL A 261 17.21 2.34 -15.95
C VAL A 261 17.29 1.72 -17.36
N ALA A 262 16.52 0.66 -17.62
CA ALA A 262 16.41 0.09 -18.96
C ALA A 262 15.82 1.07 -19.97
N GLY A 263 14.79 1.83 -19.59
CA GLY A 263 14.23 2.93 -20.40
C GLY A 263 15.27 4.02 -20.63
N LEU A 264 16.03 4.41 -19.60
CA LEU A 264 17.10 5.40 -19.70
C LEU A 264 18.17 5.00 -20.72
N LEU A 265 18.66 3.77 -20.64
CA LEU A 265 19.67 3.27 -21.56
C LEU A 265 19.11 3.08 -22.97
N GLY A 266 17.83 2.72 -23.09
CA GLY A 266 17.11 2.65 -24.36
C GLY A 266 17.04 4.02 -25.05
N ASP A 267 16.66 5.07 -24.34
CA ASP A 267 16.53 6.41 -24.90
C ASP A 267 17.89 7.02 -25.23
N ILE A 268 18.89 6.85 -24.36
CA ILE A 268 20.27 7.29 -24.64
C ILE A 268 20.85 6.53 -25.84
N GLY A 269 20.76 5.20 -25.84
CA GLY A 269 21.25 4.36 -26.91
C GLY A 269 20.54 4.62 -28.24
N GLY A 270 19.22 4.85 -28.19
CA GLY A 270 18.39 5.19 -29.34
C GLY A 270 18.80 6.54 -29.93
N GLN A 271 18.96 7.59 -29.11
CA GLN A 271 19.40 8.89 -29.62
C GLN A 271 20.84 8.87 -30.13
N MET A 272 21.77 8.20 -29.44
CA MET A 272 23.16 8.08 -29.90
C MET A 272 23.28 7.27 -31.19
N GLY A 273 22.52 6.18 -31.29
CA GLY A 273 22.43 5.36 -32.50
C GLY A 273 21.80 6.13 -33.67
N LEU A 274 20.77 6.94 -33.41
CA LEU A 274 20.07 7.70 -34.45
C LEU A 274 20.90 8.89 -34.98
N PHE A 275 21.50 9.69 -34.09
CA PHE A 275 22.19 10.93 -34.49
C PHE A 275 23.64 10.71 -34.91
N ILE A 276 24.36 9.80 -34.26
CA ILE A 276 25.80 9.60 -34.47
C ILE A 276 26.05 8.25 -35.19
N GLY A 277 25.10 7.31 -35.15
CA GLY A 277 25.38 5.92 -35.54
C GLY A 277 26.34 5.22 -34.56
N ALA A 278 26.54 5.82 -33.37
CA ALA A 278 27.45 5.33 -32.36
C ALA A 278 26.78 4.29 -31.48
N SER A 279 27.53 3.25 -31.13
CA SER A 279 27.15 2.25 -30.15
C SER A 279 28.17 2.20 -29.01
N VAL A 280 27.89 1.42 -27.97
CA VAL A 280 28.88 1.17 -26.90
C VAL A 280 30.20 0.65 -27.46
N LEU A 281 30.18 -0.13 -28.54
CA LEU A 281 31.39 -0.61 -29.21
C LEU A 281 32.21 0.53 -29.81
N THR A 282 31.58 1.51 -30.45
CA THR A 282 32.29 2.68 -31.00
C THR A 282 32.97 3.52 -29.92
N ILE A 283 32.37 3.58 -28.72
CA ILE A 283 32.97 4.27 -27.56
C ILE A 283 34.21 3.51 -27.08
N LEU A 284 34.13 2.17 -26.99
CA LEU A 284 35.26 1.33 -26.60
C LEU A 284 36.42 1.45 -27.58
N GLU A 285 36.15 1.49 -28.89
CA GLU A 285 37.19 1.71 -29.91
C GLU A 285 37.90 3.06 -29.75
N ILE A 286 37.17 4.13 -29.42
CA ILE A 286 37.78 5.43 -29.12
C ILE A 286 38.69 5.33 -27.90
N PHE A 287 38.28 4.60 -26.85
CA PHE A 287 39.12 4.40 -25.67
C PHE A 287 40.38 3.58 -25.97
N ASP A 288 40.28 2.53 -26.78
CA ASP A 288 41.45 1.73 -27.20
C ASP A 288 42.42 2.57 -28.02
N TYR A 289 41.93 3.34 -28.98
CA TYR A 289 42.76 4.27 -29.77
C TYR A 289 43.46 5.30 -28.88
N LEU A 290 42.72 5.93 -27.95
CA LEU A 290 43.30 6.87 -27.00
C LEU A 290 44.36 6.19 -26.14
N TYR A 291 44.10 4.99 -25.63
CA TYR A 291 45.05 4.23 -24.82
C TYR A 291 46.34 3.92 -25.57
N GLU A 292 46.26 3.48 -26.84
CA GLU A 292 47.44 3.26 -27.68
C GLU A 292 48.22 4.55 -27.92
N VAL A 293 47.53 5.65 -28.24
CA VAL A 293 48.16 6.96 -28.43
C VAL A 293 48.84 7.47 -27.16
N PHE A 294 48.22 7.27 -25.99
CA PHE A 294 48.82 7.62 -24.70
C PHE A 294 50.04 6.74 -24.41
N LYS A 295 49.94 5.43 -24.62
CA LYS A 295 51.06 4.50 -24.48
C LYS A 295 52.22 4.89 -25.39
N ASP A 296 51.96 5.22 -26.64
CA ASP A 296 52.98 5.63 -27.61
C ASP A 296 53.57 7.01 -27.31
N LYS A 297 52.77 7.97 -26.82
CA LYS A 297 53.31 9.25 -26.34
C LYS A 297 54.15 9.09 -25.08
N VAL A 298 53.76 8.21 -24.15
CA VAL A 298 54.52 7.93 -22.93
C VAL A 298 55.81 7.17 -23.26
N LEU A 299 55.74 6.08 -24.04
CA LEU A 299 56.93 5.36 -24.53
C LEU A 299 57.81 6.27 -25.39
N GLY A 300 57.22 7.08 -26.27
CA GLY A 300 57.92 8.06 -27.08
C GLY A 300 58.62 9.14 -26.26
N TYR A 301 58.03 9.56 -25.13
CA TYR A 301 58.66 10.49 -24.18
C TYR A 301 59.83 9.83 -23.42
N PHE A 302 59.69 8.56 -23.03
CA PHE A 302 60.78 7.79 -22.40
C PHE A 302 61.92 7.46 -23.38
N LEU A 303 61.62 7.10 -24.64
CA LEU A 303 62.61 6.84 -25.69
C LEU A 303 63.29 8.13 -26.19
N ARG A 304 62.62 9.29 -26.15
CA ARG A 304 63.26 10.59 -26.46
C ARG A 304 64.28 11.04 -25.41
N LYS A 305 64.16 10.56 -24.17
CA LYS A 305 65.15 10.80 -23.11
C LYS A 305 66.40 9.89 -23.24
N GLY A 306 66.37 8.93 -24.16
CA GLY A 306 67.40 7.89 -24.34
C GLY A 306 68.23 7.96 -25.64
N ARG A 307 68.26 9.07 -26.40
CA ARG A 307 69.21 9.21 -27.54
C ARG A 307 70.41 10.10 -27.18
N PRO A 308 71.63 9.55 -27.05
CA PRO A 308 72.85 10.34 -27.12
C PRO A 308 73.18 10.76 -28.55
N ARG A 309 73.98 11.81 -28.62
CA ARG A 309 74.34 12.66 -29.76
C ARG A 309 75.16 11.92 -30.85
N ARG A 310 74.88 12.24 -32.12
CA ARG A 310 75.59 11.79 -33.35
C ARG A 310 77.12 11.99 -33.29
N SER A 311 77.86 11.12 -33.98
CA SER A 311 79.16 11.48 -34.59
C SER A 311 79.27 10.91 -36.01
N ALA A 312 80.02 11.62 -36.86
CA ALA A 312 80.15 11.49 -38.31
C ALA A 312 81.45 10.78 -38.72
N SER A 313 81.48 10.14 -39.91
CA SER A 313 82.46 10.32 -41.01
C SER A 313 82.45 9.14 -42.02
N ASP A 314 82.25 9.47 -43.31
CA ASP A 314 83.03 9.11 -44.54
C ASP A 314 83.38 7.62 -44.83
N ASN A 315 83.38 7.05 -46.05
CA ASN A 315 83.35 7.51 -47.46
C ASN A 315 83.22 6.27 -48.42
N LEU A 316 82.68 6.48 -49.65
CA LEU A 316 83.08 5.86 -50.95
C LEU A 316 82.81 4.33 -51.19
N SER A 317 82.32 3.74 -52.30
CA SER A 317 82.05 4.10 -53.72
C SER A 317 81.23 2.97 -54.43
N THR A 318 80.31 3.36 -55.32
CA THR A 318 79.92 2.84 -56.67
C THR A 318 79.70 1.33 -56.95
N CYS A 319 78.52 0.99 -57.53
CA CYS A 319 78.35 0.58 -58.95
C CYS A 319 76.89 0.23 -59.32
N ASP A 320 76.45 0.78 -60.46
CA ASP A 320 75.17 0.58 -61.15
C ASP A 320 74.95 -0.85 -61.66
N THR A 321 73.68 -1.27 -61.80
CA THR A 321 73.11 -1.67 -63.12
C THR A 321 71.60 -1.88 -63.09
N LEU A 322 70.93 -1.14 -63.98
CA LEU A 322 69.58 -1.39 -64.52
C LEU A 322 69.43 -2.79 -65.11
N ARG A 323 68.25 -3.41 -64.94
CA ARG A 323 67.52 -4.05 -66.06
C ARG A 323 66.08 -4.40 -65.71
N SER A 324 65.17 -3.83 -66.51
CA SER A 324 63.78 -4.26 -66.65
C SER A 324 63.67 -5.66 -67.24
N HIS A 325 62.62 -6.39 -66.89
CA HIS A 325 61.94 -7.26 -67.85
C HIS A 325 60.44 -7.31 -67.55
N SER A 326 59.68 -6.83 -68.52
CA SER A 326 58.29 -7.18 -68.82
C SER A 326 58.21 -8.61 -69.35
N ASP A 327 57.07 -9.28 -69.11
CA ASP A 327 56.28 -10.12 -70.04
C ASP A 327 55.09 -10.69 -69.23
N SER A 328 53.83 -10.26 -69.43
CA SER A 328 52.90 -10.58 -70.53
C SER A 328 52.43 -12.04 -70.57
N LEU A 329 51.11 -12.25 -70.34
CA LEU A 329 50.15 -13.18 -70.98
C LEU A 329 48.94 -13.34 -70.01
N GLY A 330 47.76 -12.75 -70.27
CA GLY A 330 46.72 -13.25 -71.21
C GLY A 330 45.89 -14.34 -70.50
N PHE A 331 44.63 -14.20 -70.13
CA PHE A 331 43.44 -14.06 -70.99
C PHE A 331 42.18 -13.73 -70.15
N ALA A 332 41.16 -13.19 -70.82
CA ALA A 332 39.96 -12.55 -70.28
C ALA A 332 38.74 -13.53 -70.13
N PRO A 333 37.45 -13.11 -70.22
CA PRO A 333 36.58 -12.73 -69.09
C PRO A 333 35.17 -13.39 -69.12
N ASN A 334 34.29 -12.91 -68.23
CA ASN A 334 32.81 -12.95 -68.27
C ASN A 334 32.08 -14.24 -67.85
N MET A 335 31.14 -14.10 -66.90
CA MET A 335 29.69 -14.12 -67.20
C MET A 335 28.85 -13.89 -65.91
N LEU A 336 28.11 -12.79 -65.89
CA LEU A 336 26.86 -12.60 -65.15
C LEU A 336 25.70 -13.13 -66.02
N PRO A 337 24.56 -13.58 -65.44
CA PRO A 337 23.43 -12.66 -65.36
C PRO A 337 22.49 -12.80 -64.13
N SER A 338 21.75 -11.70 -63.91
CA SER A 338 20.53 -11.40 -63.12
C SER A 338 19.38 -12.44 -63.23
N HIS A 339 18.37 -12.60 -62.35
CA HIS A 339 17.36 -11.73 -61.64
C HIS A 339 16.41 -12.70 -60.82
N PRO A 340 15.20 -12.36 -60.24
CA PRO A 340 14.70 -11.25 -59.40
C PRO A 340 13.80 -11.65 -58.15
N THR A 341 13.62 -10.70 -57.22
CA THR A 341 12.44 -10.27 -56.38
C THR A 341 11.41 -11.23 -55.72
N VAL A 342 11.01 -10.87 -54.47
CA VAL A 342 9.64 -10.74 -53.85
C VAL A 342 9.75 -11.12 -52.35
N GLY A 343 9.22 -10.41 -51.34
CA GLY A 343 8.32 -9.26 -51.27
C GLY A 343 8.21 -8.70 -49.84
N ASN A 344 7.56 -7.54 -49.75
CA ASN A 344 7.40 -6.63 -48.62
C ASN A 344 6.58 -7.18 -47.44
N PHE A 345 6.89 -6.67 -46.23
CA PHE A 345 5.92 -6.48 -45.13
C PHE A 345 6.30 -5.19 -44.38
N GLU A 346 5.49 -4.14 -44.52
CA GLU A 346 5.45 -2.95 -43.67
C GLU A 346 3.99 -2.52 -43.51
N GLU A 347 3.61 -2.25 -42.25
CA GLU A 347 2.47 -1.47 -41.69
C GLU A 347 2.34 -1.94 -40.22
N PHE A 348 2.10 -1.17 -39.16
CA PHE A 348 1.80 0.26 -38.92
C PHE A 348 2.05 0.59 -37.43
N ALA A 349 2.40 1.87 -37.19
CA ALA A 349 1.96 2.79 -36.13
C ALA A 349 2.01 2.40 -34.62
N CYS A 350 2.69 3.22 -33.82
CA CYS A 350 2.10 4.36 -33.10
C CYS A 350 3.15 5.45 -32.88
#